data_AF-A0A975ID79-F1
#
_entry.id   AF-A0A975ID79-F1
#
_cell.length_a   1.000
_cell.length_b   1.000
_cell.length_c   1.000
_cell.angle_alpha   90.00
_cell.angle_beta   90.00
_cell.angle_gamma   90.00
#
_symmetry.space_group_name_H-M   'P 1'
#
loop_
_entity.id
_entity.type
_entity.pdbx_description
1 polymer ?
#
loop_
_entity_poly.entity_id
_entity_poly.type
_entity_poly.pdbx_seq_one_letter_code
_entity_poly.pdbx_strand_id
1 'polypeptide(L)'
;MYVSSEAVINQFLRTYPYPFTAEALQEFLIKGKGKISLKDCKDYLETSPFVFELHKGVYITRAGAFTGKKFSFKLTQEEIDKNMFIPGHRFMPFANPETLSFSLNFLFNGASLYKTSKEFDSFSAAKFFLLFGEEYVSQYIAADPANGDLDIASFDFELPQKVWLTGISLEPFQKACGIHYGDRILCELIDWDAGTFSVSPMKTGDHGLRIRKDDVKRQEWYDKLEKYFLDDFDSTGPLNSIEEQLADVFFKHGDELSCEECGSVEELLQRSKKIGFESYGVESRLWRTGEDVPAMGAWNSSFKELAAEDWLPSIDFLIDTYIKDLLYQKKNDTIGLEESLKALPFEKKDIRDLKQRIENRKAAISESYNWFADFVTGAVRHSAVKLYREACSLMCDIMAEAVDLEKLPQQELVILTQLYTHLLHMLESLEMTPAYINEESEAMMLSLEGMEFNFYDIRPIIRASVIEQSKKGFKIIGKL
;
A
#
# COMPACT_ATOMS: atom_id res chain seq x y z
N MET A 1 -4.45 -23.60 23.03
CA MET A 1 -4.22 -22.35 22.29
C MET A 1 -5.44 -22.10 21.43
N TYR A 2 -6.18 -21.02 21.69
CA TYR A 2 -7.16 -20.51 20.74
C TYR A 2 -6.37 -19.69 19.72
N VAL A 3 -6.34 -20.11 18.47
CA VAL A 3 -5.83 -19.28 17.37
C VAL A 3 -6.86 -18.17 17.16
N SER A 4 -6.43 -16.91 17.10
CA SER A 4 -7.33 -15.78 16.79
C SER A 4 -8.05 -16.06 15.46
N SER A 5 -9.33 -15.68 15.36
CA SER A 5 -10.10 -15.86 14.12
C SER A 5 -9.42 -15.16 12.94
N GLU A 6 -8.74 -14.05 13.20
CA GLU A 6 -7.96 -13.28 12.22
C GLU A 6 -6.76 -14.06 11.65
N ALA A 7 -5.98 -14.73 12.50
CA ALA A 7 -4.85 -15.54 12.03
C ALA A 7 -5.30 -16.71 11.13
N VAL A 8 -6.48 -17.28 11.42
CA VAL A 8 -7.07 -18.33 10.57
C VAL A 8 -7.55 -17.75 9.24
N ILE A 9 -8.14 -16.56 9.24
CA ILE A 9 -8.54 -15.84 8.02
C ILE A 9 -7.31 -15.53 7.17
N ASN A 10 -6.29 -14.90 7.74
CA ASN A 10 -5.07 -14.56 7.02
C ASN A 10 -4.39 -15.79 6.41
N GLN A 11 -4.30 -16.89 7.15
CA GLN A 11 -3.77 -18.14 6.59
C GLN A 11 -4.60 -18.64 5.41
N PHE A 12 -5.93 -18.59 5.50
CA PHE A 12 -6.83 -19.00 4.42
C PHE A 12 -6.62 -18.12 3.18
N LEU A 13 -6.64 -16.80 3.35
CA LEU A 13 -6.45 -15.84 2.26
C LEU A 13 -5.06 -15.96 1.60
N ARG A 14 -4.05 -16.38 2.35
CA ARG A 14 -2.69 -16.55 1.83
C ARG A 14 -2.46 -17.89 1.12
N THR A 15 -3.29 -18.92 1.35
CA THR A 15 -3.02 -20.28 0.83
C THR A 15 -4.12 -20.93 0.02
N TYR A 16 -5.38 -20.47 0.10
CA TYR A 16 -6.49 -21.15 -0.56
C TYR A 16 -6.48 -20.91 -2.08
N PRO A 17 -6.28 -21.94 -2.93
CA PRO A 17 -5.94 -21.72 -4.33
C PRO A 17 -7.14 -21.68 -5.29
N TYR A 18 -8.37 -21.88 -4.80
CA TYR A 18 -9.56 -22.01 -5.63
C TYR A 18 -10.52 -20.83 -5.47
N PRO A 19 -11.39 -20.56 -6.46
CA PRO A 19 -12.47 -19.60 -6.30
C PRO A 19 -13.40 -19.97 -5.14
N PHE A 20 -13.83 -18.98 -4.36
CA PHE A 20 -14.68 -19.16 -3.18
C PHE A 20 -15.65 -17.99 -2.99
N THR A 21 -16.62 -18.14 -2.09
CA THR A 21 -17.57 -17.07 -1.71
C THR A 21 -17.41 -16.70 -0.24
N ALA A 22 -18.02 -15.59 0.19
CA ALA A 22 -18.05 -15.20 1.59
C ALA A 22 -18.69 -16.28 2.50
N GLU A 23 -19.69 -17.01 2.00
CA GLU A 23 -20.31 -18.13 2.70
C GLU A 23 -19.32 -19.28 2.89
N ALA A 24 -18.51 -19.60 1.87
CA ALA A 24 -17.49 -20.63 1.98
C ALA A 24 -16.41 -20.28 3.02
N LEU A 25 -15.99 -19.01 3.06
CA LEU A 25 -15.09 -18.51 4.10
C LEU A 25 -15.73 -18.61 5.49
N GLN A 26 -16.99 -18.19 5.64
CA GLN A 26 -17.70 -18.29 6.90
C GLN A 26 -17.81 -19.75 7.38
N GLU A 27 -18.17 -20.68 6.50
CA GLU A 27 -18.23 -22.10 6.82
C GLU A 27 -16.87 -22.66 7.27
N PHE A 28 -15.78 -22.24 6.61
CA PHE A 28 -14.42 -22.61 6.99
C PHE A 28 -14.09 -22.14 8.42
N LEU A 29 -14.43 -20.88 8.75
CA LEU A 29 -14.17 -20.29 10.06
C LEU A 29 -15.03 -20.92 11.17
N ILE A 30 -16.31 -21.19 10.90
CA ILE A 30 -17.21 -21.89 11.85
C ILE A 30 -16.67 -23.30 12.16
N LYS A 31 -16.20 -24.04 11.14
CA LYS A 31 -15.55 -25.35 11.33
C LYS A 31 -14.28 -25.23 12.18
N GLY A 32 -13.55 -24.11 12.05
CA GLY A 32 -12.40 -23.74 12.88
C GLY A 32 -12.72 -23.27 14.30
N LYS A 33 -13.99 -23.32 14.73
CA LYS A 33 -14.50 -22.76 16.01
C LYS A 33 -14.44 -21.23 16.11
N GLY A 34 -14.27 -20.52 15.01
CA GLY A 34 -14.44 -19.07 14.92
C GLY A 34 -15.92 -18.66 14.98
N LYS A 35 -16.16 -17.41 15.36
CA LYS A 35 -17.48 -16.76 15.23
C LYS A 35 -17.29 -15.49 14.43
N ILE A 36 -17.90 -15.43 13.25
CA ILE A 36 -17.87 -14.27 12.36
C ILE A 36 -19.20 -14.17 11.61
N SER A 37 -19.67 -12.94 11.41
CA SER A 37 -20.89 -12.72 10.63
C SER A 37 -20.59 -12.84 9.13
N LEU A 38 -21.59 -13.16 8.32
CA LEU A 38 -21.41 -13.20 6.86
C LEU A 38 -21.09 -11.82 6.31
N LYS A 39 -21.61 -10.76 6.96
CA LYS A 39 -21.32 -9.38 6.61
C LYS A 39 -19.85 -9.08 6.84
N ASP A 40 -19.32 -9.41 8.02
CA ASP A 40 -17.92 -9.20 8.35
C ASP A 40 -17.01 -9.96 7.37
N CYS A 41 -17.37 -11.20 6.99
CA CYS A 41 -16.62 -11.92 5.96
C CYS A 41 -16.60 -11.19 4.61
N LYS A 42 -17.71 -10.56 4.20
CA LYS A 42 -17.74 -9.78 2.96
C LYS A 42 -16.88 -8.52 3.09
N ASP A 43 -17.04 -7.79 4.18
CA ASP A 43 -16.26 -6.57 4.45
C ASP A 43 -14.75 -6.88 4.46
N TYR A 44 -14.33 -7.99 5.08
CA TYR A 44 -12.93 -8.46 5.04
C TYR A 44 -12.46 -8.78 3.61
N LEU A 45 -13.29 -9.41 2.79
CA LEU A 45 -12.90 -9.78 1.41
C LEU A 45 -12.84 -8.57 0.48
N GLU A 46 -13.75 -7.61 0.66
CA GLU A 46 -13.81 -6.38 -0.14
C GLU A 46 -12.69 -5.39 0.22
N THR A 47 -12.07 -5.52 1.40
CA THR A 47 -10.98 -4.66 1.86
C THR A 47 -9.61 -5.34 1.87
N SER A 48 -9.53 -6.66 1.67
CA SER A 48 -8.26 -7.39 1.75
C SER A 48 -7.41 -7.23 0.48
N PRO A 49 -6.13 -6.87 0.60
CA PRO A 49 -5.22 -6.82 -0.55
C PRO A 49 -4.89 -8.21 -1.11
N PHE A 50 -5.24 -9.30 -0.41
CA PHE A 50 -4.90 -10.67 -0.78
C PHE A 50 -5.91 -11.34 -1.71
N VAL A 51 -6.96 -10.64 -2.10
CA VAL A 51 -8.11 -11.22 -2.79
C VAL A 51 -8.49 -10.36 -3.99
N PHE A 52 -8.90 -11.02 -5.06
CA PHE A 52 -9.56 -10.39 -6.19
C PHE A 52 -11.01 -10.85 -6.28
N GLU A 53 -11.92 -9.93 -6.60
CA GLU A 53 -13.28 -10.29 -7.00
C GLU A 53 -13.29 -10.74 -8.48
N LEU A 54 -13.85 -11.93 -8.74
CA LEU A 54 -14.03 -12.45 -10.09
C LEU A 54 -15.34 -11.93 -10.70
N HIS A 55 -16.47 -12.29 -10.08
CA HIS A 55 -17.80 -11.86 -10.50
C HIS A 55 -18.86 -12.19 -9.45
N LYS A 56 -19.76 -11.25 -9.15
CA LYS A 56 -20.95 -11.46 -8.29
C LYS A 56 -20.61 -12.06 -6.91
N GLY A 57 -19.59 -11.52 -6.24
CA GLY A 57 -19.20 -11.97 -4.90
C GLY A 57 -18.52 -13.35 -4.86
N VAL A 58 -18.00 -13.80 -6.01
CA VAL A 58 -17.03 -14.90 -6.10
C VAL A 58 -15.64 -14.28 -6.10
N TYR A 59 -14.77 -14.81 -5.26
CA TYR A 59 -13.44 -14.31 -4.99
C TYR A 59 -12.37 -15.35 -5.32
N ILE A 60 -11.14 -14.90 -5.54
CA ILE A 60 -9.94 -15.76 -5.62
C ILE A 60 -8.80 -15.09 -4.88
N THR A 61 -7.98 -15.86 -4.19
CA THR A 61 -6.80 -15.32 -3.50
C THR A 61 -5.69 -15.00 -4.50
N ARG A 62 -4.73 -14.14 -4.12
CA ARG A 62 -3.49 -13.95 -4.87
C ARG A 62 -2.72 -15.26 -5.06
N ALA A 63 -2.73 -16.13 -4.05
CA ALA A 63 -2.13 -17.46 -4.17
C ALA A 63 -2.78 -18.30 -5.29
N GLY A 64 -4.11 -18.31 -5.38
CA GLY A 64 -4.84 -18.99 -6.46
C GLY A 64 -4.65 -18.33 -7.83
N ALA A 65 -4.53 -17.01 -7.87
CA ALA A 65 -4.37 -16.25 -9.11
C ALA A 65 -2.95 -16.33 -9.71
N PHE A 66 -1.92 -16.34 -8.86
CA PHE A 66 -0.54 -16.17 -9.29
C PHE A 66 0.32 -17.42 -9.25
N THR A 67 -0.03 -18.46 -8.48
CA THR A 67 0.77 -19.69 -8.44
C THR A 67 0.85 -20.32 -9.83
N GLY A 68 2.06 -20.68 -10.26
CA GLY A 68 2.36 -21.19 -11.60
C GLY A 68 2.53 -20.11 -12.68
N LYS A 69 2.33 -18.82 -12.35
CA LYS A 69 2.63 -17.73 -13.29
C LYS A 69 4.14 -17.57 -13.46
N LYS A 70 4.53 -17.16 -14.67
CA LYS A 70 5.91 -17.01 -15.13
C LYS A 70 6.19 -15.56 -15.51
N PHE A 71 7.41 -15.12 -15.25
CA PHE A 71 7.93 -13.83 -15.68
C PHE A 71 9.45 -13.89 -15.82
N SER A 72 10.09 -12.88 -16.42
CA SER A 72 11.54 -12.89 -16.62
C SER A 72 12.15 -11.51 -16.52
N PHE A 73 13.40 -11.44 -16.11
CA PHE A 73 14.17 -10.18 -16.04
C PHE A 73 15.59 -10.36 -16.54
N LYS A 74 16.26 -9.24 -16.85
CA LYS A 74 17.68 -9.21 -17.21
C LYS A 74 18.54 -8.94 -15.99
N LEU A 75 19.68 -9.60 -15.95
CA LEU A 75 20.73 -9.26 -15.00
C LEU A 75 21.42 -7.96 -15.39
N THR A 76 21.68 -7.11 -14.41
CA THR A 76 22.52 -5.92 -14.57
C THR A 76 24.00 -6.32 -14.65
N GLN A 77 24.83 -5.43 -15.18
CA GLN A 77 26.28 -5.67 -15.21
C GLN A 77 26.83 -5.84 -13.79
N GLU A 78 26.34 -5.05 -12.84
CA GLU A 78 26.79 -5.09 -11.46
C GLU A 78 26.44 -6.41 -10.75
N GLU A 79 25.26 -6.97 -11.01
CA GLU A 79 24.86 -8.30 -10.53
C GLU A 79 25.78 -9.41 -11.07
N ILE A 80 26.15 -9.33 -12.36
CA ILE A 80 27.10 -10.26 -12.97
C ILE A 80 28.48 -10.14 -12.33
N ASP A 81 28.99 -8.92 -12.16
CA ASP A 81 30.30 -8.65 -11.57
C ASP A 81 30.39 -9.12 -10.12
N LYS A 82 29.29 -8.97 -9.36
CA LYS A 82 29.17 -9.41 -7.96
C LYS A 82 28.74 -10.87 -7.81
N ASN A 83 28.46 -11.56 -8.93
CA ASN A 83 28.02 -12.95 -9.01
C ASN A 83 26.78 -13.25 -8.15
N MET A 84 25.83 -12.33 -8.13
CA MET A 84 24.55 -12.45 -7.42
C MET A 84 23.46 -11.63 -8.11
N PHE A 85 22.19 -12.01 -7.97
CA PHE A 85 21.07 -11.14 -8.35
C PHE A 85 20.31 -10.64 -7.13
N ILE A 86 19.77 -9.43 -7.22
CA ILE A 86 18.92 -8.83 -6.20
C ILE A 86 17.46 -9.09 -6.58
N PRO A 87 16.67 -9.75 -5.70
CA PRO A 87 15.25 -9.93 -5.98
C PRO A 87 14.53 -8.59 -6.14
N GLY A 88 14.71 -7.69 -5.17
CA GLY A 88 14.11 -6.36 -5.17
C GLY A 88 12.62 -6.39 -5.51
N HIS A 89 12.18 -5.39 -6.27
CA HIS A 89 10.81 -5.29 -6.74
C HIS A 89 10.48 -6.18 -7.96
N ARG A 90 11.47 -6.86 -8.55
CA ARG A 90 11.29 -7.62 -9.82
C ARG A 90 10.30 -8.78 -9.69
N PHE A 91 10.01 -9.18 -8.46
CA PHE A 91 9.10 -10.27 -8.13
C PHE A 91 7.67 -9.78 -7.87
N MET A 92 7.41 -8.47 -7.93
CA MET A 92 6.05 -7.95 -7.93
C MET A 92 5.34 -8.25 -9.26
N PRO A 93 4.01 -8.50 -9.25
CA PRO A 93 3.13 -8.63 -8.07
C PRO A 93 3.03 -10.08 -7.57
N PHE A 94 3.95 -10.95 -8.00
CA PHE A 94 3.90 -12.39 -7.75
C PHE A 94 4.40 -12.80 -6.37
N ALA A 95 5.15 -11.94 -5.69
CA ALA A 95 5.48 -12.10 -4.29
C ALA A 95 4.30 -11.68 -3.40
N ASN A 96 4.29 -12.15 -2.16
CA ASN A 96 3.39 -11.62 -1.14
C ASN A 96 3.86 -10.19 -0.75
N PRO A 97 2.98 -9.18 -0.75
CA PRO A 97 3.33 -7.79 -0.40
C PRO A 97 3.94 -7.65 1.01
N GLU A 98 3.59 -8.56 1.93
CA GLU A 98 4.14 -8.56 3.30
C GLU A 98 5.53 -9.21 3.39
N THR A 99 5.99 -9.86 2.32
CA THR A 99 7.24 -10.62 2.30
C THR A 99 8.37 -9.77 1.73
N LEU A 100 9.30 -9.36 2.58
CA LEU A 100 10.48 -8.59 2.17
C LEU A 100 11.31 -9.33 1.11
N SER A 101 11.84 -8.61 0.13
CA SER A 101 12.48 -9.20 -1.06
C SER A 101 13.67 -10.11 -0.75
N PHE A 102 14.46 -9.79 0.29
CA PHE A 102 15.60 -10.63 0.72
C PHE A 102 15.16 -11.95 1.38
N SER A 103 13.90 -12.05 1.82
CA SER A 103 13.36 -13.23 2.51
C SER A 103 12.87 -14.31 1.52
N LEU A 104 12.67 -13.96 0.25
CA LEU A 104 12.24 -14.87 -0.81
C LEU A 104 13.15 -16.09 -0.99
N ASN A 105 12.56 -17.18 -1.47
CA ASN A 105 13.20 -18.49 -1.64
C ASN A 105 13.30 -18.87 -3.13
N PHE A 106 14.44 -19.41 -3.52
CA PHE A 106 14.74 -19.67 -4.94
C PHE A 106 15.24 -21.09 -5.15
N LEU A 107 14.69 -21.77 -6.16
CA LEU A 107 15.02 -23.13 -6.52
C LEU A 107 15.58 -23.19 -7.94
N PHE A 108 16.72 -23.85 -8.13
CA PHE A 108 17.27 -24.18 -9.45
C PHE A 108 17.37 -25.69 -9.59
N ASN A 109 16.68 -26.27 -10.59
CA ASN A 109 16.59 -27.72 -10.78
C ASN A 109 16.15 -28.47 -9.49
N GLY A 110 15.24 -27.86 -8.72
CA GLY A 110 14.75 -28.40 -7.44
C GLY A 110 15.67 -28.20 -6.24
N ALA A 111 16.88 -27.66 -6.42
CA ALA A 111 17.81 -27.36 -5.32
C ALA A 111 17.72 -25.89 -4.90
N SER A 112 17.69 -25.63 -3.59
CA SER A 112 17.69 -24.26 -3.06
C SER A 112 18.97 -23.50 -3.39
N LEU A 113 18.82 -22.28 -3.89
CA LEU A 113 19.91 -21.34 -4.05
C LEU A 113 20.21 -20.66 -2.72
N TYR A 114 21.49 -20.40 -2.47
CA TYR A 114 21.93 -19.76 -1.24
C TYR A 114 22.02 -18.24 -1.38
N LYS A 115 21.74 -17.55 -0.27
CA LYS A 115 21.79 -16.10 -0.14
C LYS A 115 23.22 -15.64 0.13
N THR A 116 23.57 -14.46 -0.35
CA THR A 116 24.87 -13.80 -0.13
C THR A 116 24.65 -12.29 -0.06
N SER A 117 25.53 -11.58 0.64
CA SER A 117 25.43 -10.13 0.79
C SER A 117 26.67 -9.46 0.20
N LYS A 118 26.47 -8.37 -0.54
CA LYS A 118 27.54 -7.57 -1.14
C LYS A 118 27.23 -6.08 -0.99
N GLU A 119 28.30 -5.29 -1.01
CA GLU A 119 28.22 -3.82 -0.96
C GLU A 119 27.89 -3.26 -2.35
N PHE A 120 26.93 -2.34 -2.41
CA PHE A 120 26.50 -1.60 -3.60
C PHE A 120 26.63 -0.09 -3.36
N ASP A 121 26.79 0.69 -4.43
CA ASP A 121 26.53 2.11 -4.34
C ASP A 121 25.03 2.36 -4.18
N SER A 122 24.64 3.33 -3.36
CA SER A 122 23.23 3.51 -3.00
C SER A 122 22.35 3.92 -4.17
N PHE A 123 22.90 4.59 -5.17
CA PHE A 123 22.17 4.94 -6.39
C PHE A 123 21.82 3.70 -7.23
N SER A 124 22.74 2.73 -7.34
CA SER A 124 22.47 1.46 -8.01
C SER A 124 21.58 0.55 -7.15
N ALA A 125 21.77 0.55 -5.83
CA ALA A 125 20.91 -0.18 -4.90
C ALA A 125 19.45 0.28 -5.01
N ALA A 126 19.21 1.59 -5.03
CA ALA A 126 17.88 2.19 -5.12
C ALA A 126 17.07 1.69 -6.32
N LYS A 127 17.73 1.44 -7.46
CA LYS A 127 17.08 0.96 -8.69
C LYS A 127 16.35 -0.35 -8.50
N PHE A 128 16.80 -1.23 -7.61
CA PHE A 128 16.14 -2.51 -7.34
C PHE A 128 14.84 -2.36 -6.55
N PHE A 129 14.53 -1.17 -6.03
CA PHE A 129 13.39 -0.93 -5.15
C PHE A 129 12.43 0.16 -5.64
N LEU A 130 12.68 0.77 -6.81
CA LEU A 130 11.84 1.86 -7.34
C LEU A 130 10.34 1.55 -7.47
N LEU A 131 9.93 0.33 -7.84
CA LEU A 131 8.51 -0.03 -7.93
C LEU A 131 7.82 -0.16 -6.56
N PHE A 132 8.55 -0.15 -5.45
CA PHE A 132 7.92 0.02 -4.13
C PHE A 132 7.46 1.47 -3.90
N GLY A 133 7.93 2.43 -4.71
CA GLY A 133 7.82 3.87 -4.50
C GLY A 133 9.18 4.47 -4.14
N GLU A 134 9.55 5.60 -4.74
CA GLU A 134 10.84 6.26 -4.53
C GLU A 134 11.03 6.64 -3.05
N GLU A 135 9.94 7.09 -2.43
CA GLU A 135 9.80 7.47 -1.03
C GLU A 135 10.05 6.31 -0.04
N TYR A 136 9.94 5.06 -0.49
CA TYR A 136 10.09 3.87 0.37
C TYR A 136 11.44 3.16 0.19
N VAL A 137 12.24 3.56 -0.81
CA VAL A 137 13.49 2.86 -1.17
C VAL A 137 14.44 2.73 0.02
N SER A 138 14.63 3.78 0.82
CA SER A 138 15.55 3.76 1.95
C SER A 138 15.12 2.76 3.02
N GLN A 139 13.81 2.66 3.28
CA GLN A 139 13.22 1.74 4.26
C GLN A 139 13.44 0.27 3.86
N TYR A 140 13.21 -0.07 2.60
CA TYR A 140 13.45 -1.44 2.10
C TYR A 140 14.94 -1.82 2.17
N ILE A 141 15.84 -0.88 1.92
CA ILE A 141 17.28 -1.11 2.03
C ILE A 141 17.71 -1.25 3.51
N ALA A 142 17.21 -0.42 4.43
CA ALA A 142 17.46 -0.57 5.86
C ALA A 142 17.01 -1.92 6.41
N ALA A 143 15.82 -2.36 5.99
CA ALA A 143 15.22 -3.59 6.47
C ALA A 143 16.03 -4.84 6.09
N ASP A 144 16.94 -4.73 5.11
CA ASP A 144 17.85 -5.83 4.78
C ASP A 144 18.73 -6.17 5.98
N PRO A 145 18.78 -7.45 6.42
CA PRO A 145 19.59 -7.85 7.57
C PRO A 145 21.09 -7.56 7.39
N ALA A 146 21.58 -7.38 6.16
CA ALA A 146 22.94 -6.97 5.91
C ALA A 146 23.24 -5.52 6.34
N ASN A 147 22.20 -4.70 6.56
CA ASN A 147 22.27 -3.34 7.08
C ASN A 147 21.79 -3.24 8.54
N GLY A 148 21.82 -4.32 9.33
CA GLY A 148 21.29 -4.31 10.70
C GLY A 148 21.91 -3.27 11.65
N ASP A 149 23.10 -2.75 11.32
CA ASP A 149 23.78 -1.68 12.08
C ASP A 149 23.48 -0.27 11.52
N LEU A 150 22.70 -0.14 10.45
CA LEU A 150 22.37 1.13 9.81
C LEU A 150 21.17 1.79 10.51
N ASP A 151 21.45 2.85 11.27
CA ASP A 151 20.41 3.72 11.82
C ASP A 151 20.05 4.83 10.83
N ILE A 152 19.05 4.63 9.97
CA ILE A 152 18.66 5.66 8.98
C ILE A 152 18.05 6.90 9.64
N ALA A 153 17.48 6.80 10.85
CA ALA A 153 16.98 7.99 11.55
C ALA A 153 18.14 8.98 11.83
N SER A 154 19.35 8.47 12.07
CA SER A 154 20.56 9.29 12.21
C SER A 154 21.07 9.95 10.92
N PHE A 155 20.53 9.55 9.76
CA PHE A 155 20.88 10.09 8.43
C PHE A 155 19.72 10.88 7.80
N ASP A 156 18.79 11.42 8.60
CA ASP A 156 17.62 12.15 8.11
C ASP A 156 16.81 11.37 7.05
N PHE A 157 16.73 10.04 7.22
CA PHE A 157 16.09 9.11 6.27
C PHE A 157 16.76 8.98 4.89
N GLU A 158 17.95 9.56 4.70
CA GLU A 158 18.79 9.40 3.51
C GLU A 158 19.67 8.15 3.59
N LEU A 159 20.01 7.59 2.43
CA LEU A 159 20.95 6.47 2.35
C LEU A 159 22.40 6.96 2.40
N PRO A 160 23.30 6.25 3.13
CA PRO A 160 24.74 6.52 3.05
C PRO A 160 25.25 6.27 1.61
N GLN A 161 26.50 6.62 1.29
CA GLN A 161 27.02 6.42 -0.08
C GLN A 161 27.04 4.96 -0.55
N LYS A 162 27.15 4.03 0.40
CA LYS A 162 27.20 2.59 0.15
C LYS A 162 26.36 1.84 1.14
N VAL A 163 25.72 0.78 0.67
CA VAL A 163 24.84 -0.08 1.45
C VAL A 163 25.10 -1.54 1.11
N TRP A 164 24.74 -2.44 2.01
CA TRP A 164 24.81 -3.87 1.75
C TRP A 164 23.46 -4.39 1.29
N LEU A 165 23.44 -5.21 0.24
CA LEU A 165 22.22 -5.88 -0.19
C LEU A 165 22.40 -7.39 -0.11
N THR A 166 21.39 -8.06 0.40
CA THR A 166 21.25 -9.52 0.38
C THR A 166 20.56 -9.93 -0.92
N GLY A 167 21.18 -10.87 -1.64
CA GLY A 167 20.64 -11.43 -2.86
C GLY A 167 21.07 -12.87 -3.05
N ILE A 168 20.88 -13.38 -4.26
CA ILE A 168 20.96 -14.82 -4.56
C ILE A 168 22.17 -15.11 -5.42
N SER A 169 22.99 -16.07 -4.99
CA SER A 169 24.22 -16.40 -5.70
C SER A 169 23.96 -16.93 -7.11
N LEU A 170 24.70 -16.38 -8.08
CA LEU A 170 24.70 -16.84 -9.47
C LEU A 170 25.68 -18.01 -9.71
N GLU A 171 26.46 -18.45 -8.70
CA GLU A 171 27.42 -19.54 -8.88
C GLU A 171 26.83 -20.82 -9.51
N PRO A 172 25.63 -21.29 -9.09
CA PRO A 172 25.06 -22.49 -9.70
C PRO A 172 24.76 -22.31 -11.19
N PHE A 173 24.33 -21.11 -11.60
CA PHE A 173 24.10 -20.78 -13.00
C PHE A 173 25.41 -20.65 -13.77
N GLN A 174 26.44 -20.04 -13.18
CA GLN A 174 27.76 -19.98 -13.80
C GLN A 174 28.33 -21.38 -14.08
N LYS A 175 28.23 -22.29 -13.10
CA LYS A 175 28.70 -23.68 -13.26
C LYS A 175 27.89 -24.47 -14.28
N ALA A 176 26.56 -24.30 -14.27
CA ALA A 176 25.67 -25.10 -15.12
C ALA A 176 25.66 -24.63 -16.58
N CYS A 177 25.62 -23.32 -16.81
CA CYS A 177 25.44 -22.78 -18.14
C CYS A 177 26.41 -21.64 -18.49
N GLY A 178 27.09 -20.99 -17.55
CA GLY A 178 27.94 -19.84 -17.86
C GLY A 178 27.10 -18.64 -18.27
N ILE A 179 26.48 -17.98 -17.27
CA ILE A 179 25.59 -16.84 -17.46
C ILE A 179 26.41 -15.55 -17.64
N HIS A 180 25.97 -14.66 -18.54
CA HIS A 180 26.66 -13.42 -18.86
C HIS A 180 25.70 -12.22 -18.84
N TYR A 181 26.25 -11.02 -18.92
CA TYR A 181 25.46 -9.81 -19.05
C TYR A 181 24.53 -9.87 -20.28
N GLY A 182 23.28 -9.49 -20.09
CA GLY A 182 22.23 -9.58 -21.12
C GLY A 182 21.46 -10.91 -21.15
N ASP A 183 21.95 -11.95 -20.46
CA ASP A 183 21.15 -13.14 -20.18
C ASP A 183 19.98 -12.81 -19.25
N ARG A 184 18.93 -13.66 -19.31
CA ARG A 184 17.72 -13.50 -18.51
C ARG A 184 17.61 -14.60 -17.47
N ILE A 185 16.85 -14.32 -16.42
CA ILE A 185 16.34 -15.33 -15.50
C ILE A 185 14.83 -15.44 -15.74
N LEU A 186 14.37 -16.65 -16.07
CA LEU A 186 12.96 -17.00 -16.05
C LEU A 186 12.59 -17.46 -14.65
N CYS A 187 11.52 -16.90 -14.12
CA CYS A 187 10.96 -17.21 -12.82
C CYS A 187 9.59 -17.86 -13.00
N GLU A 188 9.27 -18.83 -12.17
CA GLU A 188 7.94 -19.43 -12.03
C GLU A 188 7.59 -19.48 -10.55
N LEU A 189 6.42 -18.93 -10.19
CA LEU A 189 5.96 -18.96 -8.81
C LEU A 189 5.50 -20.36 -8.43
N ILE A 190 6.11 -20.94 -7.39
CA ILE A 190 5.78 -22.29 -6.90
C ILE A 190 4.84 -22.23 -5.69
N ASP A 191 5.11 -21.31 -4.77
CA ASP A 191 4.33 -21.11 -3.55
C ASP A 191 4.30 -19.62 -3.22
N TRP A 192 3.11 -19.02 -3.30
CA TRP A 192 2.90 -17.59 -3.05
C TRP A 192 3.07 -17.22 -1.58
N ASP A 193 2.56 -18.04 -0.64
CA ASP A 193 2.64 -17.76 0.80
C ASP A 193 4.07 -17.85 1.31
N ALA A 194 4.79 -18.89 0.89
CA ALA A 194 6.19 -19.10 1.25
C ALA A 194 7.18 -18.24 0.44
N GLY A 195 6.70 -17.48 -0.56
CA GLY A 195 7.55 -16.67 -1.46
C GLY A 195 8.60 -17.51 -2.20
N THR A 196 8.21 -18.68 -2.70
CA THR A 196 9.14 -19.64 -3.35
C THR A 196 9.01 -19.62 -4.87
N PHE A 197 10.14 -19.40 -5.54
CA PHE A 197 10.23 -19.34 -7.00
C PHE A 197 11.18 -20.40 -7.55
N SER A 198 10.77 -21.04 -8.64
CA SER A 198 11.68 -21.78 -9.51
C SER A 198 12.34 -20.80 -10.48
N VAL A 199 13.65 -20.89 -10.63
CA VAL A 199 14.44 -19.99 -11.47
C VAL A 199 15.27 -20.77 -12.48
N SER A 200 15.27 -20.31 -13.72
CA SER A 200 16.01 -20.93 -14.82
C SER A 200 16.72 -19.88 -15.68
N PRO A 201 18.03 -20.04 -15.93
CA PRO A 201 18.76 -19.11 -16.78
C PRO A 201 18.35 -19.28 -18.25
N MET A 202 18.02 -18.19 -18.91
CA MET A 202 17.75 -18.14 -20.35
C MET A 202 18.91 -17.42 -21.04
N LYS A 203 19.68 -18.18 -21.81
CA LYS A 203 20.77 -17.61 -22.58
C LYS A 203 20.26 -16.77 -23.74
N THR A 204 20.63 -15.51 -23.72
CA THR A 204 20.55 -14.63 -24.88
C THR A 204 21.86 -14.83 -25.64
N GLY A 205 21.98 -15.94 -26.37
CA GLY A 205 23.26 -16.39 -26.94
C GLY A 205 24.06 -15.31 -27.67
N ASP A 206 25.39 -15.44 -27.65
CA ASP A 206 26.40 -14.52 -28.22
C ASP A 206 26.29 -14.39 -29.75
N HIS A 207 25.29 -13.66 -30.23
CA HIS A 207 24.80 -13.81 -31.61
C HIS A 207 24.48 -12.49 -32.33
N GLY A 208 25.34 -11.47 -32.21
CA GLY A 208 25.34 -10.28 -33.08
C GLY A 208 24.03 -9.48 -33.14
N LEU A 209 23.97 -8.51 -34.06
CA LEU A 209 22.84 -7.57 -34.26
C LEU A 209 21.58 -8.22 -34.88
N ARG A 210 21.31 -9.52 -34.66
CA ARG A 210 20.17 -10.24 -35.27
C ARG A 210 18.98 -10.30 -34.32
N ILE A 211 17.85 -9.72 -34.74
CA ILE A 211 16.55 -9.80 -34.04
C ILE A 211 16.02 -11.24 -34.13
N ARG A 212 15.73 -11.88 -32.98
CA ARG A 212 15.14 -13.22 -32.92
C ARG A 212 13.62 -13.16 -32.82
N LYS A 213 12.97 -14.30 -33.05
CA LYS A 213 11.52 -14.45 -32.86
C LYS A 213 11.12 -14.12 -31.41
N ASP A 214 11.93 -14.52 -30.44
CA ASP A 214 11.66 -14.25 -29.02
C ASP A 214 11.79 -12.76 -28.70
N ASP A 215 12.64 -12.02 -29.40
CA ASP A 215 12.74 -10.57 -29.24
C ASP A 215 11.51 -9.85 -29.79
N VAL A 216 10.97 -10.33 -30.92
CA VAL A 216 9.70 -9.82 -31.47
C VAL A 216 8.55 -10.08 -30.50
N LYS A 217 8.41 -11.32 -30.00
CA LYS A 217 7.39 -11.67 -29.00
C LYS A 217 7.52 -10.82 -27.73
N ARG A 218 8.74 -10.54 -27.28
CA ARG A 218 8.97 -9.70 -26.11
C ARG A 218 8.61 -8.25 -26.38
N GLN A 219 8.85 -7.75 -27.58
CA GLN A 219 8.39 -6.41 -27.96
C GLN A 219 6.86 -6.35 -27.98
N GLU A 220 6.19 -7.35 -28.55
CA GLU A 220 4.72 -7.47 -28.50
C GLU A 220 4.21 -7.53 -27.05
N TRP A 221 4.94 -8.21 -26.16
CA TRP A 221 4.63 -8.25 -24.72
C TRP A 221 4.71 -6.87 -24.08
N TYR A 222 5.75 -6.07 -24.37
CA TYR A 222 5.87 -4.70 -23.88
C TYR A 222 4.73 -3.82 -24.39
N ASP A 223 4.39 -3.91 -25.67
CA ASP A 223 3.32 -3.12 -26.28
C ASP A 223 1.95 -3.46 -25.66
N LYS A 224 1.71 -4.75 -25.38
CA LYS A 224 0.51 -5.20 -24.66
C LYS A 224 0.46 -4.68 -23.23
N LEU A 225 1.53 -4.84 -22.47
CA LEU A 225 1.58 -4.41 -21.09
C LEU A 225 1.42 -2.89 -20.96
N GLU A 226 2.06 -2.10 -21.83
CA GLU A 226 1.88 -0.65 -21.89
C GLU A 226 0.41 -0.29 -22.14
N LYS A 227 -0.23 -0.98 -23.09
CA LYS A 227 -1.65 -0.77 -23.37
C LYS A 227 -2.52 -1.10 -22.16
N TYR A 228 -2.30 -2.25 -21.51
CA TYR A 228 -3.11 -2.65 -20.36
C TYR A 228 -3.00 -1.67 -19.20
N PHE A 229 -1.81 -1.14 -18.90
CA PHE A 229 -1.69 -0.07 -17.89
C PHE A 229 -2.50 1.17 -18.26
N LEU A 230 -2.40 1.63 -19.52
CA LEU A 230 -3.15 2.82 -19.95
C LEU A 230 -4.67 2.61 -19.89
N ASP A 231 -5.14 1.42 -20.26
CA ASP A 231 -6.56 1.04 -20.15
C ASP A 231 -6.98 0.95 -18.67
N ASP A 232 -6.10 0.47 -17.79
CA ASP A 232 -6.39 0.34 -16.36
C ASP A 232 -6.43 1.70 -15.64
N PHE A 233 -5.50 2.61 -15.97
CA PHE A 233 -5.51 3.99 -15.47
C PHE A 233 -6.85 4.71 -15.72
N ASP A 234 -7.53 4.41 -16.83
CA ASP A 234 -8.85 4.98 -17.13
C ASP A 234 -9.99 4.31 -16.36
N SER A 235 -9.86 3.03 -15.99
CA SER A 235 -10.94 2.22 -15.44
C SER A 235 -10.89 2.04 -13.92
N THR A 236 -9.71 1.76 -13.35
CA THR A 236 -9.47 1.54 -11.92
C THR A 236 -8.77 2.72 -11.24
N GLY A 237 -8.06 3.54 -12.02
CA GLY A 237 -7.34 4.71 -11.50
C GLY A 237 -6.00 4.35 -10.86
N PRO A 238 -5.56 5.09 -9.82
CA PRO A 238 -4.22 4.92 -9.24
C PRO A 238 -4.06 3.75 -8.26
N LEU A 239 -5.17 3.17 -7.77
CA LEU A 239 -5.21 2.15 -6.70
C LEU A 239 -4.40 2.54 -5.44
N ASN A 240 -4.26 1.64 -4.45
CA ASN A 240 -3.60 2.00 -3.19
C ASN A 240 -2.07 1.99 -3.28
N SER A 241 -1.46 1.30 -4.24
CA SER A 241 0.00 1.28 -4.44
C SER A 241 0.39 0.85 -5.84
N ILE A 242 1.66 1.07 -6.23
CA ILE A 242 2.21 0.51 -7.47
C ILE A 242 2.07 -1.02 -7.49
N GLU A 243 2.30 -1.69 -6.37
CA GLU A 243 2.15 -3.15 -6.30
C GLU A 243 0.72 -3.60 -6.58
N GLU A 244 -0.30 -2.86 -6.13
CA GLU A 244 -1.70 -3.13 -6.49
C GLU A 244 -1.99 -2.85 -7.96
N GLN A 245 -1.44 -1.78 -8.55
CA GLN A 245 -1.53 -1.51 -9.99
C GLN A 245 -0.94 -2.68 -10.81
N LEU A 246 0.21 -3.21 -10.39
CA LEU A 246 0.79 -4.40 -10.99
C LEU A 246 -0.13 -5.61 -10.81
N ALA A 247 -0.59 -5.84 -9.58
CA ALA A 247 -1.39 -7.00 -9.23
C ALA A 247 -2.69 -7.07 -10.04
N ASP A 248 -3.39 -5.95 -10.19
CA ASP A 248 -4.64 -5.87 -10.95
C ASP A 248 -4.43 -6.14 -12.45
N VAL A 249 -3.43 -5.50 -13.08
CA VAL A 249 -3.10 -5.73 -14.51
C VAL A 249 -2.71 -7.19 -14.77
N PHE A 250 -1.84 -7.76 -13.93
CA PHE A 250 -1.43 -9.16 -14.07
C PHE A 250 -2.53 -10.16 -13.68
N PHE A 251 -3.49 -9.76 -12.86
CA PHE A 251 -4.67 -10.58 -12.58
C PHE A 251 -5.60 -10.63 -13.80
N LYS A 252 -5.96 -9.47 -14.35
CA LYS A 252 -6.87 -9.35 -15.50
C LYS A 252 -6.30 -9.95 -16.79
N HIS A 253 -4.99 -9.79 -17.01
CA HIS A 253 -4.33 -10.15 -18.27
C HIS A 253 -3.26 -11.23 -18.12
N GLY A 254 -3.22 -11.91 -16.97
CA GLY A 254 -2.17 -12.85 -16.60
C GLY A 254 -1.98 -14.02 -17.56
N ASP A 255 -3.01 -14.47 -18.25
CA ASP A 255 -2.90 -15.56 -19.23
C ASP A 255 -2.12 -15.15 -20.49
N GLU A 256 -2.14 -13.86 -20.85
CA GLU A 256 -1.36 -13.32 -21.97
C GLU A 256 0.03 -12.87 -21.54
N LEU A 257 0.15 -12.35 -20.31
CA LEU A 257 1.39 -11.78 -19.78
C LEU A 257 2.33 -12.82 -19.18
N SER A 258 1.80 -13.95 -18.68
CA SER A 258 2.60 -15.04 -18.10
C SER A 258 3.08 -16.00 -19.19
N CYS A 259 4.20 -15.68 -19.83
CA CYS A 259 4.82 -16.51 -20.87
C CYS A 259 6.35 -16.56 -20.73
N GLU A 260 7.00 -17.48 -21.43
CA GLU A 260 8.46 -17.65 -21.34
C GLU A 260 9.22 -16.51 -22.04
N GLU A 261 8.63 -15.91 -23.08
CA GLU A 261 9.22 -14.81 -23.84
C GLU A 261 8.89 -13.42 -23.28
N CYS A 262 8.31 -13.34 -22.07
CA CYS A 262 7.97 -12.08 -21.42
C CYS A 262 9.18 -11.17 -21.20
N GLY A 263 8.90 -9.89 -21.03
CA GLY A 263 9.84 -8.89 -20.54
C GLY A 263 9.75 -8.73 -19.02
N SER A 264 10.38 -7.67 -18.52
CA SER A 264 10.19 -7.19 -17.14
C SER A 264 9.50 -5.82 -17.14
N VAL A 265 8.83 -5.48 -16.04
CA VAL A 265 8.24 -4.15 -15.84
C VAL A 265 9.32 -3.06 -15.87
N GLU A 266 10.48 -3.31 -15.26
CA GLU A 266 11.65 -2.41 -15.31
C GLU A 266 12.04 -2.07 -16.76
N GLU A 267 12.17 -3.09 -17.62
CA GLU A 267 12.52 -2.90 -19.02
C GLU A 267 11.42 -2.15 -19.79
N LEU A 268 10.14 -2.34 -19.45
CA LEU A 268 9.05 -1.56 -20.03
C LEU A 268 9.21 -0.08 -19.66
N LEU A 269 9.36 0.24 -18.37
CA LEU A 269 9.44 1.61 -17.88
C LEU A 269 10.66 2.37 -18.42
N GLN A 270 11.79 1.68 -18.62
CA GLN A 270 12.97 2.28 -19.26
C GLN A 270 12.75 2.65 -20.75
N ARG A 271 11.77 2.03 -21.41
CA ARG A 271 11.50 2.19 -22.85
C ARG A 271 10.28 3.05 -23.13
N SER A 272 9.28 2.98 -22.25
CA SER A 272 8.04 3.72 -22.41
C SER A 272 8.30 5.22 -22.35
N LYS A 273 7.56 5.95 -23.18
CA LYS A 273 7.45 7.41 -23.10
C LYS A 273 6.04 7.84 -22.68
N LYS A 274 5.20 6.87 -22.38
CA LYS A 274 3.79 7.06 -22.03
C LYS A 274 3.53 6.75 -20.58
N ILE A 275 4.34 5.88 -19.97
CA ILE A 275 4.19 5.49 -18.57
C ILE A 275 5.46 5.88 -17.82
N GLY A 276 5.29 6.58 -16.70
CA GLY A 276 6.36 6.98 -15.80
C GLY A 276 5.95 6.82 -14.34
N PHE A 277 6.89 7.14 -13.45
CA PHE A 277 6.59 7.39 -12.04
C PHE A 277 6.16 8.85 -11.93
N GLU A 278 4.91 9.07 -11.52
CA GLU A 278 4.32 10.40 -11.40
C GLU A 278 3.84 10.65 -9.97
N SER A 279 3.78 11.92 -9.60
CA SER A 279 3.39 12.35 -8.26
C SER A 279 1.93 12.03 -7.96
N TYR A 280 1.71 11.41 -6.82
CA TYR A 280 0.41 11.15 -6.21
C TYR A 280 0.46 11.57 -4.75
N GLY A 281 0.33 12.88 -4.54
CA GLY A 281 0.49 13.51 -3.25
C GLY A 281 1.92 13.38 -2.72
N VAL A 282 2.08 12.68 -1.59
CA VAL A 282 3.41 12.41 -1.01
C VAL A 282 4.06 11.11 -1.49
N GLU A 283 3.38 10.41 -2.40
CA GLU A 283 3.81 9.11 -2.93
C GLU A 283 3.94 9.14 -4.45
N SER A 284 4.48 8.06 -4.99
CA SER A 284 4.59 7.84 -6.44
C SER A 284 3.59 6.79 -6.92
N ARG A 285 3.06 6.96 -8.13
CA ARG A 285 2.29 5.91 -8.84
C ARG A 285 2.79 5.72 -10.26
N LEU A 286 2.52 4.57 -10.85
CA LEU A 286 2.65 4.42 -12.29
C LEU A 286 1.50 5.19 -12.95
N TRP A 287 1.84 6.11 -13.85
CA TRP A 287 0.85 6.93 -14.55
C TRP A 287 1.34 7.43 -15.90
N ARG A 288 0.53 8.23 -16.58
CA ARG A 288 0.84 8.86 -17.86
C ARG A 288 1.99 9.85 -17.70
N THR A 289 3.03 9.70 -18.53
CA THR A 289 4.25 10.49 -18.40
C THR A 289 3.98 11.99 -18.49
N GLY A 290 4.38 12.75 -17.46
CA GLY A 290 4.22 14.20 -17.37
C GLY A 290 2.82 14.67 -17.00
N GLU A 291 1.97 13.76 -16.50
CA GLU A 291 0.66 14.07 -15.96
C GLU A 291 0.63 13.77 -14.46
N ASP A 292 0.15 14.74 -13.66
CA ASP A 292 -0.15 14.52 -12.25
C ASP A 292 -1.28 13.49 -12.10
N VAL A 293 -1.13 12.61 -11.11
CA VAL A 293 -2.15 11.60 -10.80
C VAL A 293 -3.32 12.27 -10.08
N PRO A 294 -4.54 12.29 -10.63
CA PRO A 294 -5.63 13.07 -10.06
C PRO A 294 -6.28 12.35 -8.85
N ALA A 295 -6.83 13.13 -7.92
CA ALA A 295 -7.66 12.60 -6.84
C ALA A 295 -9.01 12.09 -7.36
N MET A 296 -9.57 12.75 -8.37
CA MET A 296 -10.88 12.45 -8.93
C MET A 296 -10.77 11.88 -10.34
N GLY A 297 -11.61 10.88 -10.65
CA GLY A 297 -11.71 10.28 -11.97
C GLY A 297 -12.96 9.42 -12.13
N ALA A 298 -13.07 8.74 -13.28
CA ALA A 298 -14.21 7.88 -13.56
C ALA A 298 -14.38 6.76 -12.50
N TRP A 299 -13.26 6.27 -11.97
CA TRP A 299 -13.18 5.18 -11.00
C TRP A 299 -13.80 5.50 -9.62
N ASN A 300 -13.87 6.76 -9.22
CA ASN A 300 -14.44 7.17 -7.92
C ASN A 300 -15.64 8.13 -8.03
N SER A 301 -16.19 8.30 -9.23
CA SER A 301 -17.32 9.19 -9.54
C SER A 301 -18.67 8.75 -8.92
N SER A 302 -18.78 7.52 -8.40
CA SER A 302 -20.01 6.95 -7.87
C SER A 302 -19.89 6.47 -6.42
N PHE A 303 -19.31 7.29 -5.54
CA PHE A 303 -19.29 6.97 -4.10
C PHE A 303 -20.73 6.78 -3.59
N LYS A 304 -21.01 5.59 -3.04
CA LYS A 304 -22.25 5.32 -2.30
C LYS A 304 -22.02 5.69 -0.85
N GLU A 305 -22.90 6.51 -0.29
CA GLU A 305 -22.92 6.79 1.15
C GLU A 305 -23.14 5.49 1.94
N LEU A 306 -22.28 5.23 2.93
CA LEU A 306 -22.47 4.14 3.90
C LEU A 306 -23.53 4.55 4.92
N ALA A 307 -24.41 3.62 5.31
CA ALA A 307 -25.42 3.89 6.34
C ALA A 307 -24.78 4.03 7.72
N ALA A 308 -25.31 4.92 8.57
CA ALA A 308 -24.75 5.24 9.89
C ALA A 308 -24.55 4.04 10.83
N GLU A 309 -25.48 3.09 10.76
CA GLU A 309 -25.47 1.87 11.58
C GLU A 309 -24.28 0.95 11.25
N ASP A 310 -23.69 1.08 10.06
CA ASP A 310 -22.58 0.25 9.58
C ASP A 310 -21.21 0.79 9.99
N TRP A 311 -21.05 2.10 10.16
CA TRP A 311 -19.76 2.71 10.52
C TRP A 311 -19.67 3.20 11.97
N LEU A 312 -20.79 3.41 12.67
CA LEU A 312 -20.76 3.79 14.10
C LEU A 312 -19.97 2.78 14.97
N PRO A 313 -20.07 1.45 14.77
CA PRO A 313 -19.22 0.50 15.49
C PRO A 313 -17.75 0.50 15.11
N SER A 314 -17.40 0.87 13.87
CA SER A 314 -16.00 0.93 13.45
C SER A 314 -15.26 2.15 13.99
N ILE A 315 -15.96 3.17 14.51
CA ILE A 315 -15.32 4.35 15.13
C ILE A 315 -15.13 4.25 16.65
N ASP A 316 -15.37 3.10 17.28
CA ASP A 316 -15.20 2.94 18.72
C ASP A 316 -13.77 3.23 19.17
N PHE A 317 -12.78 2.74 18.41
CA PHE A 317 -11.37 3.04 18.67
C PHE A 317 -11.16 4.55 18.66
N LEU A 318 -11.73 5.26 17.68
CA LEU A 318 -11.59 6.71 17.56
C LEU A 318 -12.21 7.42 18.77
N ILE A 319 -13.40 7.01 19.23
CA ILE A 319 -14.02 7.54 20.44
C ILE A 319 -13.10 7.33 21.65
N ASP A 320 -12.51 6.14 21.80
CA ASP A 320 -11.60 5.82 22.88
C ASP A 320 -10.33 6.67 22.85
N THR A 321 -9.74 6.84 21.67
CA THR A 321 -8.53 7.63 21.47
C THR A 321 -8.76 9.07 21.93
N TYR A 322 -9.88 9.67 21.55
CA TYR A 322 -10.22 11.01 22.00
C TYR A 322 -10.48 11.09 23.52
N ILE A 323 -11.16 10.08 24.10
CA ILE A 323 -11.38 10.04 25.55
C ILE A 323 -10.04 9.96 26.29
N LYS A 324 -9.12 9.09 25.85
CA LYS A 324 -7.79 8.95 26.44
C LYS A 324 -6.96 10.22 26.28
N ASP A 325 -7.05 10.91 25.14
CA ASP A 325 -6.40 12.22 24.93
C ASP A 325 -6.95 13.29 25.90
N LEU A 326 -8.28 13.32 26.13
CA LEU A 326 -8.87 14.23 27.14
C LEU A 326 -8.35 13.92 28.54
N LEU A 327 -8.30 12.65 28.93
CA LEU A 327 -7.77 12.21 30.23
C LEU A 327 -6.28 12.53 30.38
N TYR A 328 -5.49 12.34 29.32
CA TYR A 328 -4.08 12.72 29.26
C TYR A 328 -3.89 14.22 29.49
N GLN A 329 -4.70 15.06 28.84
CA GLN A 329 -4.69 16.52 29.03
C GLN A 329 -5.34 16.97 30.34
N LYS A 330 -5.87 16.05 31.16
CA LYS A 330 -6.64 16.35 32.38
C LYS A 330 -7.84 17.27 32.11
N LYS A 331 -8.43 17.14 30.92
CA LYS A 331 -9.63 17.87 30.48
C LYS A 331 -10.86 16.99 30.61
N ASN A 332 -12.03 17.61 30.72
CA ASN A 332 -13.32 16.92 30.84
C ASN A 332 -14.33 17.38 29.77
N ASP A 333 -13.82 17.93 28.66
CA ASP A 333 -14.62 18.55 27.61
C ASP A 333 -15.21 17.53 26.63
N THR A 334 -16.37 16.98 26.98
CA THR A 334 -17.14 16.08 26.11
C THR A 334 -17.84 16.82 24.97
N ILE A 335 -18.02 18.15 25.07
CA ILE A 335 -18.67 18.95 24.03
C ILE A 335 -17.77 19.08 22.81
N GLY A 336 -16.47 19.34 23.02
CA GLY A 336 -15.49 19.38 21.93
C GLY A 336 -15.30 18.03 21.22
N LEU A 337 -15.48 16.91 21.94
CA LEU A 337 -15.50 15.56 21.38
C LEU A 337 -16.71 15.35 20.46
N GLU A 338 -17.90 15.72 20.94
CA GLU A 338 -19.11 15.66 20.11
C GLU A 338 -19.01 16.53 18.85
N GLU A 339 -18.47 17.74 18.95
CA GLU A 339 -18.31 18.63 17.79
C GLU A 339 -17.32 18.10 16.76
N SER A 340 -16.23 17.46 17.21
CA SER A 340 -15.25 16.85 16.32
C SER A 340 -15.80 15.64 15.59
N LEU A 341 -16.66 14.87 16.25
CA LEU A 341 -17.32 13.72 15.65
C LEU A 341 -18.50 14.14 14.76
N LYS A 342 -19.25 15.21 15.09
CA LYS A 342 -20.35 15.79 14.28
C LYS A 342 -19.94 16.22 12.86
N ALA A 343 -18.64 16.32 12.59
CA ALA A 343 -18.10 16.55 11.25
C ALA A 343 -18.40 15.38 10.30
N LEU A 344 -18.65 14.19 10.84
CA LEU A 344 -19.13 13.02 10.10
C LEU A 344 -20.62 13.18 9.77
N PRO A 345 -21.11 12.67 8.63
CA PRO A 345 -22.48 12.88 8.15
C PRO A 345 -23.50 12.08 8.96
N PHE A 346 -23.78 12.52 10.19
CA PHE A 346 -24.75 11.90 11.08
C PHE A 346 -26.18 12.39 10.81
N GLU A 347 -27.16 11.49 10.80
CA GLU A 347 -28.55 11.90 10.95
C GLU A 347 -28.84 12.32 12.40
N LYS A 348 -29.92 13.09 12.61
CA LYS A 348 -30.33 13.54 13.96
C LYS A 348 -30.58 12.40 14.95
N LYS A 349 -30.90 11.20 14.46
CA LYS A 349 -31.09 9.99 15.27
C LYS A 349 -29.72 9.48 15.79
N ASP A 350 -28.73 9.44 14.92
CA ASP A 350 -27.39 8.91 15.19
C ASP A 350 -26.59 9.76 16.18
N ILE A 351 -26.84 11.08 16.20
CA ILE A 351 -26.22 12.00 17.18
C ILE A 351 -26.57 11.62 18.62
N ARG A 352 -27.79 11.12 18.87
CA ARG A 352 -28.19 10.69 20.24
C ARG A 352 -27.49 9.39 20.63
N ASP A 353 -27.40 8.44 19.71
CA ASP A 353 -26.74 7.16 19.95
C ASP A 353 -25.23 7.36 20.15
N LEU A 354 -24.61 8.27 19.39
CA LEU A 354 -23.21 8.67 19.56
C LEU A 354 -22.94 9.24 20.96
N LYS A 355 -23.78 10.18 21.44
CA LYS A 355 -23.65 10.77 22.78
C LYS A 355 -23.68 9.69 23.86
N GLN A 356 -24.66 8.79 23.79
CA GLN A 356 -24.78 7.70 24.76
C GLN A 356 -23.56 6.78 24.72
N ARG A 357 -23.03 6.51 23.53
CA ARG A 357 -21.84 5.68 23.33
C ARG A 357 -20.59 6.32 23.94
N ILE A 358 -20.37 7.61 23.70
CA ILE A 358 -19.27 8.38 24.31
C ILE A 358 -19.31 8.30 25.84
N GLU A 359 -20.47 8.53 26.46
CA GLU A 359 -20.60 8.48 27.93
C GLU A 359 -20.30 7.07 28.48
N ASN A 360 -20.81 6.03 27.81
CA ASN A 360 -20.56 4.64 28.21
C ASN A 360 -19.06 4.28 28.11
N ARG A 361 -18.40 4.62 27.00
CA ARG A 361 -16.96 4.37 26.80
C ARG A 361 -16.13 5.18 27.80
N LYS A 362 -16.48 6.44 28.04
CA LYS A 362 -15.78 7.33 28.98
C LYS A 362 -15.82 6.79 30.40
N ALA A 363 -16.98 6.31 30.86
CA ALA A 363 -17.10 5.68 32.16
C ALA A 363 -16.17 4.47 32.29
N ALA A 364 -16.17 3.58 31.28
CA ALA A 364 -15.33 2.38 31.28
C ALA A 364 -13.81 2.69 31.23
N ILE A 365 -13.39 3.65 30.42
CA ILE A 365 -11.97 4.02 30.28
C ILE A 365 -11.47 4.75 31.53
N SER A 366 -12.26 5.69 32.07
CA SER A 366 -11.83 6.52 33.19
C SER A 366 -11.50 5.72 34.45
N GLU A 367 -12.15 4.57 34.66
CA GLU A 367 -11.88 3.68 35.80
C GLU A 367 -10.52 2.99 35.73
N SER A 368 -10.01 2.74 34.53
CA SER A 368 -8.81 1.94 34.29
C SER A 368 -7.63 2.74 33.73
N TYR A 369 -7.86 4.00 33.37
CA TYR A 369 -6.84 4.87 32.77
C TYR A 369 -5.76 5.26 33.79
N ASN A 370 -4.49 5.04 33.40
CA ASN A 370 -3.33 5.43 34.19
C ASN A 370 -2.49 6.46 33.42
N TRP A 371 -2.59 7.72 33.84
CA TRP A 371 -1.88 8.84 33.23
C TRP A 371 -0.36 8.65 33.19
N PHE A 372 0.24 8.05 34.22
CA PHE A 372 1.70 7.84 34.26
C PHE A 372 2.15 6.78 33.27
N ALA A 373 1.35 5.72 33.09
CA ALA A 373 1.64 4.67 32.11
C ALA A 373 1.42 5.14 30.67
N ASP A 374 0.58 6.16 30.49
CA ASP A 374 0.21 6.73 29.19
C ASP A 374 1.03 7.98 28.83
N PHE A 375 2.08 8.33 29.57
CA PHE A 375 2.77 9.61 29.36
C PHE A 375 3.37 9.75 27.95
N VAL A 376 4.04 8.70 27.46
CA VAL A 376 4.68 8.67 26.13
C VAL A 376 3.62 8.50 25.03
N THR A 377 2.82 7.43 25.10
CA THR A 377 1.73 7.16 24.15
C THR A 377 0.72 8.32 24.08
N GLY A 378 0.42 8.95 25.20
CA GLY A 378 -0.49 10.09 25.31
C GLY A 378 0.03 11.34 24.60
N ALA A 379 1.34 11.59 24.59
CA ALA A 379 1.94 12.69 23.84
C ALA A 379 1.80 12.48 22.31
N VAL A 380 2.09 11.28 21.82
CA VAL A 380 1.91 10.91 20.41
C VAL A 380 0.43 11.00 20.03
N ARG A 381 -0.44 10.39 20.85
CA ARG A 381 -1.90 10.43 20.67
C ARG A 381 -2.43 11.85 20.59
N HIS A 382 -1.98 12.73 21.48
CA HIS A 382 -2.42 14.12 21.50
C HIS A 382 -2.13 14.83 20.17
N SER A 383 -0.90 14.68 19.67
CA SER A 383 -0.46 15.29 18.42
C SER A 383 -1.23 14.73 17.22
N ALA A 384 -1.40 13.41 17.15
CA ALA A 384 -2.18 12.74 16.11
C ALA A 384 -3.66 13.17 16.12
N VAL A 385 -4.31 13.19 17.28
CA VAL A 385 -5.71 13.64 17.43
C VAL A 385 -5.86 15.10 17.01
N LYS A 386 -4.94 15.99 17.41
CA LYS A 386 -4.96 17.40 17.02
C LYS A 386 -4.93 17.55 15.50
N LEU A 387 -3.96 16.92 14.83
CA LEU A 387 -3.83 17.03 13.38
C LEU A 387 -5.01 16.39 12.63
N TYR A 388 -5.46 15.22 13.08
CA TYR A 388 -6.63 14.55 12.53
C TYR A 388 -7.89 15.43 12.58
N ARG A 389 -8.13 16.14 13.70
CA ARG A 389 -9.25 17.09 13.82
C ARG A 389 -9.17 18.22 12.80
N GLU A 390 -7.98 18.77 12.57
CA GLU A 390 -7.82 19.85 11.60
C GLU A 390 -8.03 19.36 10.16
N ALA A 391 -7.54 18.16 9.83
CA ALA A 391 -7.77 17.52 8.54
C ALA A 391 -9.26 17.23 8.30
N CYS A 392 -9.94 16.62 9.29
CA CYS A 392 -11.39 16.40 9.27
C CYS A 392 -12.16 17.69 9.05
N SER A 393 -11.84 18.74 9.80
CA SER A 393 -12.51 20.04 9.66
C SER A 393 -12.38 20.59 8.25
N LEU A 394 -11.20 20.46 7.62
CA LEU A 394 -11.00 20.92 6.25
C LEU A 394 -11.83 20.10 5.24
N MET A 395 -11.89 18.78 5.40
CA MET A 395 -12.75 17.94 4.54
C MET A 395 -14.23 18.31 4.66
N CYS A 396 -14.70 18.57 5.89
CA CYS A 396 -16.08 19.01 6.11
C CYS A 396 -16.35 20.39 5.51
N ASP A 397 -15.39 21.32 5.61
CA ASP A 397 -15.47 22.63 4.95
C ASP A 397 -15.66 22.46 3.42
N ILE A 398 -14.94 21.52 2.79
CA ILE A 398 -15.06 21.22 1.35
C ILE A 398 -16.45 20.64 1.04
N MET A 399 -16.90 19.65 1.82
CA MET A 399 -18.19 18.98 1.59
C MET A 399 -19.40 19.92 1.78
N ALA A 400 -19.32 20.85 2.73
CA ALA A 400 -20.40 21.78 3.04
C ALA A 400 -20.68 22.78 1.91
N GLU A 401 -19.66 23.15 1.13
CA GLU A 401 -19.75 24.18 0.08
C GLU A 401 -20.26 23.64 -1.27
N ALA A 402 -20.56 22.32 -1.36
CA ALA A 402 -21.06 21.65 -2.57
C ALA A 402 -20.24 21.97 -3.84
N VAL A 403 -18.93 22.10 -3.69
CA VAL A 403 -17.99 22.42 -4.77
C VAL A 403 -17.69 21.19 -5.62
N ASP A 404 -17.39 21.44 -6.89
CA ASP A 404 -16.95 20.40 -7.82
C ASP A 404 -15.49 20.00 -7.51
N LEU A 405 -15.30 18.79 -6.97
CA LEU A 405 -13.99 18.28 -6.53
C LEU A 405 -12.98 18.18 -7.67
N GLU A 406 -13.42 17.95 -8.91
CA GLU A 406 -12.53 17.90 -10.08
C GLU A 406 -11.88 19.26 -10.38
N LYS A 407 -12.48 20.35 -9.91
CA LYS A 407 -11.96 21.71 -10.11
C LYS A 407 -11.10 22.21 -8.95
N LEU A 408 -10.93 21.40 -7.91
CA LEU A 408 -10.02 21.70 -6.81
C LEU A 408 -8.58 21.26 -7.18
N PRO A 409 -7.56 21.77 -6.47
CA PRO A 409 -6.17 21.38 -6.66
C PRO A 409 -6.02 19.88 -6.35
N GLN A 410 -5.75 19.07 -7.39
CA GLN A 410 -5.87 17.62 -7.28
C GLN A 410 -4.80 17.00 -6.38
N GLN A 411 -3.54 17.45 -6.50
CA GLN A 411 -2.44 16.92 -5.69
C GLN A 411 -2.66 17.21 -4.21
N GLU A 412 -3.09 18.42 -3.87
CA GLU A 412 -3.40 18.80 -2.49
C GLU A 412 -4.58 18.00 -1.93
N LEU A 413 -5.57 17.66 -2.75
CA LEU A 413 -6.66 16.76 -2.35
C LEU A 413 -6.17 15.33 -2.08
N VAL A 414 -5.24 14.82 -2.91
CA VAL A 414 -4.60 13.52 -2.66
C VAL A 414 -3.87 13.55 -1.32
N ILE A 415 -3.05 14.58 -1.08
CA ILE A 415 -2.29 14.72 0.18
C ILE A 415 -3.25 14.78 1.37
N LEU A 416 -4.35 15.55 1.28
CA LEU A 416 -5.36 15.61 2.35
C LEU A 416 -5.97 14.24 2.66
N THR A 417 -6.26 13.46 1.62
CA THR A 417 -6.85 12.12 1.76
C THR A 417 -5.84 11.13 2.36
N GLN A 418 -4.59 11.16 1.89
CA GLN A 418 -3.49 10.35 2.45
C GLN A 418 -3.24 10.68 3.92
N LEU A 419 -3.15 11.97 4.26
CA LEU A 419 -3.02 12.45 5.64
C LEU A 419 -4.17 11.93 6.52
N TYR A 420 -5.41 12.06 6.05
CA TYR A 420 -6.56 11.59 6.80
C TYR A 420 -6.51 10.07 7.08
N THR A 421 -6.27 9.26 6.05
CA THR A 421 -6.18 7.80 6.18
C THR A 421 -5.01 7.38 7.08
N HIS A 422 -3.84 7.98 6.91
CA HIS A 422 -2.66 7.65 7.69
C HIS A 422 -2.84 8.01 9.18
N LEU A 423 -3.41 9.18 9.47
CA LEU A 423 -3.74 9.57 10.84
C LEU A 423 -4.76 8.63 11.46
N LEU A 424 -5.76 8.19 10.70
CA LEU A 424 -6.76 7.24 11.19
C LEU A 424 -6.12 5.89 11.58
N HIS A 425 -5.26 5.33 10.73
CA HIS A 425 -4.52 4.08 11.02
C HIS A 425 -3.56 4.23 12.20
N MET A 426 -2.90 5.40 12.33
CA MET A 426 -2.04 5.68 13.48
C MET A 426 -2.85 5.71 14.78
N LEU A 427 -4.02 6.35 14.77
CA LEU A 427 -4.93 6.38 15.93
C LEU A 427 -5.45 4.99 16.29
N GLU A 428 -5.79 4.16 15.31
CA GLU A 428 -6.17 2.77 15.52
C GLU A 428 -5.02 1.95 16.14
N SER A 429 -3.80 2.09 15.60
CA SER A 429 -2.61 1.42 16.12
C SER A 429 -2.28 1.81 17.56
N LEU A 430 -2.42 3.11 17.89
CA LEU A 430 -2.26 3.61 19.26
C LEU A 430 -3.23 2.95 20.26
N GLU A 431 -4.41 2.53 19.81
CA GLU A 431 -5.39 1.82 20.63
C GLU A 431 -5.11 0.32 20.74
N MET A 432 -4.70 -0.31 19.63
CA MET A 432 -4.57 -1.76 19.54
C MET A 432 -3.21 -2.28 20.05
N THR A 433 -2.12 -1.53 19.88
CA THR A 433 -0.75 -1.98 20.17
C THR A 433 0.09 -0.97 20.99
N PRO A 434 -0.39 -0.49 22.14
CA PRO A 434 0.26 0.60 22.89
C PRO A 434 1.69 0.30 23.40
N ALA A 435 2.07 -0.98 23.54
CA ALA A 435 3.41 -1.37 23.95
C ALA A 435 4.48 -1.06 22.89
N TYR A 436 4.15 -1.30 21.61
CA TYR A 436 5.04 -1.03 20.47
C TYR A 436 5.31 0.48 20.30
N ILE A 437 4.30 1.30 20.59
CA ILE A 437 4.38 2.77 20.50
C ILE A 437 5.45 3.34 21.43
N ASN A 438 5.66 2.75 22.61
CA ASN A 438 6.68 3.26 23.53
C ASN A 438 8.10 3.08 22.98
N GLU A 439 8.33 2.05 22.16
CA GLU A 439 9.63 1.77 21.54
C GLU A 439 9.86 2.68 20.33
N GLU A 440 8.81 3.00 19.57
CA GLU A 440 8.88 3.78 18.32
C GLU A 440 8.41 5.25 18.44
N SER A 441 8.22 5.74 19.67
CA SER A 441 7.56 7.04 19.91
C SER A 441 8.26 8.22 19.23
N GLU A 442 9.60 8.22 19.15
CA GLU A 442 10.37 9.27 18.50
C GLU A 442 10.15 9.28 16.98
N ALA A 443 10.19 8.11 16.34
CA ALA A 443 9.92 7.96 14.92
C ALA A 443 8.48 8.38 14.57
N MET A 444 7.50 8.01 15.40
CA MET A 444 6.11 8.43 15.23
C MET A 444 5.93 9.94 15.37
N MET A 445 6.61 10.58 16.33
CA MET A 445 6.56 12.03 16.49
C MET A 445 7.18 12.75 15.29
N LEU A 446 8.34 12.29 14.79
CA LEU A 446 8.96 12.85 13.59
C LEU A 446 8.05 12.72 12.36
N SER A 447 7.39 11.56 12.21
CA SER A 447 6.40 11.33 11.16
C SER A 447 5.22 12.30 11.25
N LEU A 448 4.69 12.52 12.46
CA LEU A 448 3.62 13.49 12.72
C LEU A 448 4.05 14.94 12.43
N GLU A 449 5.29 15.32 12.75
CA GLU A 449 5.83 16.64 12.41
C GLU A 449 5.84 16.84 10.88
N GLY A 450 6.33 15.84 10.12
CA GLY A 450 6.29 15.86 8.66
C GLY A 450 4.87 15.98 8.10
N MET A 451 3.92 15.25 8.66
CA MET A 451 2.50 15.36 8.29
C MET A 451 1.91 16.73 8.60
N GLU A 452 2.28 17.33 9.74
CA GLU A 452 1.81 18.66 10.14
C GLU A 452 2.33 19.72 9.15
N PHE A 453 3.59 19.64 8.72
CA PHE A 453 4.14 20.49 7.66
C PHE A 453 3.34 20.36 6.36
N ASN A 454 3.17 19.14 5.86
CA ASN A 454 2.41 18.87 4.64
C ASN A 454 0.98 19.44 4.72
N PHE A 455 0.30 19.23 5.86
CA PHE A 455 -1.06 19.74 6.08
C PHE A 455 -1.13 21.27 6.00
N TYR A 456 -0.22 21.97 6.68
CA TYR A 456 -0.23 23.44 6.69
C TYR A 456 0.17 24.05 5.34
N ASP A 457 0.94 23.34 4.52
CA ASP A 457 1.26 23.76 3.16
C ASP A 457 0.05 23.65 2.22
N ILE A 458 -0.70 22.53 2.29
CA ILE A 458 -1.85 22.31 1.39
C ILE A 458 -3.12 23.07 1.80
N ARG A 459 -3.35 23.24 3.10
CA ARG A 459 -4.57 23.84 3.67
C ARG A 459 -4.93 25.21 3.06
N PRO A 460 -4.02 26.19 2.98
CA PRO A 460 -4.35 27.50 2.42
C PRO A 460 -4.71 27.42 0.93
N ILE A 461 -4.09 26.51 0.17
CA ILE A 461 -4.32 26.31 -1.26
C ILE A 461 -5.74 25.78 -1.50
N ILE A 462 -6.11 24.72 -0.78
CA ILE A 462 -7.46 24.11 -0.85
C ILE A 462 -8.52 25.13 -0.45
N ARG A 463 -8.35 25.82 0.70
CA ARG A 463 -9.32 26.82 1.17
C ARG A 463 -9.52 27.96 0.18
N ALA A 464 -8.43 28.46 -0.42
CA ALA A 464 -8.52 29.50 -1.43
C ALA A 464 -9.34 29.04 -2.64
N SER A 465 -9.11 27.80 -3.12
CA SER A 465 -9.85 27.22 -4.23
C SER A 465 -11.33 27.00 -3.91
N VAL A 466 -11.67 26.46 -2.73
CA VAL A 466 -13.06 26.29 -2.29
C VAL A 466 -13.80 27.63 -2.29
N ILE A 467 -13.20 28.69 -1.72
CA ILE A 467 -13.78 30.04 -1.70
C ILE A 467 -13.96 30.59 -3.12
N GLU A 468 -13.03 30.33 -4.04
CA GLU A 468 -13.15 30.76 -5.43
C GLU A 468 -14.29 30.06 -6.16
N GLN A 469 -14.42 28.74 -5.97
CA GLN A 469 -15.48 27.93 -6.59
C GLN A 469 -16.86 28.28 -6.03
N SER A 470 -16.99 28.46 -4.71
CA SER A 470 -18.26 28.84 -4.10
C SER A 470 -18.73 30.21 -4.61
N LYS A 471 -17.81 31.18 -4.77
CA LYS A 471 -18.11 32.49 -5.40
C LYS A 471 -18.57 32.36 -6.86
N LYS A 472 -18.03 31.42 -7.64
CA LYS A 472 -18.45 31.18 -9.04
C LYS A 472 -19.87 30.60 -9.12
N GLY A 473 -20.32 29.85 -8.11
CA GLY A 473 -21.71 29.39 -7.96
C GLY A 473 -22.72 30.52 -7.71
N PHE A 474 -22.28 31.65 -7.14
CA PHE A 474 -23.11 32.83 -6.84
C PHE A 474 -23.16 33.88 -7.98
N LYS A 475 -23.10 33.49 -9.26
CA LYS A 475 -23.43 34.45 -10.34
C LYS A 475 -24.94 34.70 -10.39
N ILE A 476 -25.35 35.85 -9.87
CA ILE A 476 -26.71 36.41 -9.95
C ILE A 476 -27.17 36.37 -11.41
N ILE A 477 -28.27 35.66 -11.68
CA ILE A 477 -29.06 35.80 -12.92
C ILE A 477 -29.63 37.21 -12.91
N GLY A 478 -28.93 38.14 -13.55
CA GLY A 478 -29.47 39.44 -13.88
C GLY A 478 -30.64 39.21 -14.85
N LYS A 479 -31.86 39.43 -14.37
CA LYS A 479 -33.05 39.56 -15.21
C LYS A 479 -32.78 40.67 -16.24
N LEU A 480 -32.84 40.32 -17.53
CA LEU A 480 -33.11 41.27 -18.61
C LEU A 480 -34.59 41.66 -18.59
#